data_AF-A0A2S5NT73-F1
#
_entry.id   AF-A0A2S5NT73-F1
#
_cell.length_a   1.000
_cell.length_b   1.000
_cell.length_c   1.000
_cell.angle_alpha   90.00
_cell.angle_beta   90.00
_cell.angle_gamma   90.00
#
_symmetry.space_group_name_H-M   'P 1'
#
loop_
_entity.id
_entity.type
_entity.pdbx_description
1 polymer ?
#
loop_
_entity_poly.entity_id
_entity_poly.type
_entity_poly.pdbx_seq_one_letter_code
_entity_poly.pdbx_strand_id
1 'polypeptide(L)'
;MKNIIQQIFGSALIKKTHAQFAWVDDLAEMDDIAALKYCYQQLAIIIAQMQAEQDVDYKVLLELLIQLEDVNYTRLEKLSCQFVQVENLKPELEINISEACYNYCRQSYIAHLKVIEKVINPNKFKLDGNMPVIILGRAMYSAMQMMKWRMFTQASPPTKMWIQLFMLYRIASQQALLNIPIELFKLSPSTSLSAYFVQMCMLGQLTQSNLHKQQVDIAYRVLTHWLTRAHISKHFTPEQYLFFVDLEKDFPAKRMRNFEPNEQCRYW
;
A
#
# COMPACT_ATOMS: atom_id res chain seq x y z
N MET A 1 -31.76 25.73 -25.46
CA MET A 1 -31.65 25.95 -24.00
C MET A 1 -31.18 24.69 -23.23
N LYS A 2 -30.15 23.97 -23.70
CA LYS A 2 -29.56 22.81 -22.96
C LYS A 2 -28.18 23.09 -22.33
N ASN A 3 -27.56 24.24 -22.60
CA ASN A 3 -26.19 24.55 -22.16
C ASN A 3 -26.07 25.28 -20.81
N ILE A 4 -27.12 25.95 -20.33
CA ILE A 4 -27.03 26.75 -19.10
C ILE A 4 -27.09 25.86 -17.86
N ILE A 5 -27.88 24.79 -17.90
CA ILE A 5 -28.05 23.85 -16.79
C ILE A 5 -26.76 23.04 -16.54
N GLN A 6 -26.05 22.60 -17.59
CA GLN A 6 -24.77 21.89 -17.45
C GLN A 6 -23.64 22.76 -16.89
N GLN A 7 -23.59 24.06 -17.20
CA GLN A 7 -22.58 24.97 -16.64
C GLN A 7 -22.82 25.28 -15.15
N ILE A 8 -24.09 25.39 -14.73
CA ILE A 8 -24.45 25.66 -13.33
C ILE A 8 -24.18 24.43 -12.46
N PHE A 9 -24.54 23.24 -12.92
CA PHE A 9 -24.26 22.00 -12.17
C PHE A 9 -22.78 21.59 -12.22
N GLY A 10 -22.09 21.80 -13.35
CA GLY A 10 -20.65 21.53 -13.47
C GLY A 10 -19.82 22.44 -12.56
N SER A 11 -20.13 23.74 -12.51
CA SER A 11 -19.40 24.68 -11.65
C SER A 11 -19.68 24.51 -10.15
N ALA A 12 -20.90 24.08 -9.79
CA ALA A 12 -21.25 23.75 -8.41
C ALA A 12 -20.57 22.47 -7.92
N LEU A 13 -20.47 21.44 -8.78
CA LEU A 13 -19.71 20.22 -8.46
C LEU A 13 -18.23 20.57 -8.26
N ILE A 14 -17.60 21.25 -9.24
CA ILE A 14 -16.18 21.65 -9.20
C ILE A 14 -15.86 22.53 -7.98
N LYS A 15 -16.74 23.47 -7.61
CA LYS A 15 -16.56 24.29 -6.40
C LYS A 15 -16.67 23.48 -5.11
N LYS A 16 -17.57 22.49 -5.06
CA LYS A 16 -17.75 21.61 -3.89
C LYS A 16 -16.55 20.66 -3.74
N THR A 17 -16.02 20.17 -4.86
CA THR A 17 -14.78 19.39 -4.94
C THR A 17 -13.59 20.20 -4.42
N HIS A 18 -13.39 21.44 -4.89
CA HIS A 18 -12.32 22.31 -4.38
C HIS A 18 -12.44 22.64 -2.88
N ALA A 19 -13.65 22.84 -2.36
CA ALA A 19 -13.87 23.11 -0.94
C ALA A 19 -13.58 21.90 -0.04
N GLN A 20 -13.84 20.67 -0.52
CA GLN A 20 -13.55 19.44 0.22
C GLN A 20 -12.03 19.16 0.34
N PHE A 21 -11.21 19.84 -0.47
CA PHE A 21 -9.78 19.58 -0.63
C PHE A 21 -8.87 20.75 -0.24
N ALA A 22 -9.43 21.87 0.24
CA ALA A 22 -8.65 23.06 0.60
C ALA A 22 -7.57 22.80 1.67
N TRP A 23 -7.82 21.85 2.57
CA TRP A 23 -6.87 21.49 3.64
C TRP A 23 -5.64 20.72 3.15
N VAL A 24 -5.66 20.18 1.92
CA VAL A 24 -4.50 19.45 1.38
C VAL A 24 -3.32 20.39 1.18
N ASP A 25 -3.59 21.64 0.80
CA ASP A 25 -2.58 22.69 0.64
C ASP A 25 -1.96 23.06 2.01
N ASP A 26 -2.77 23.05 3.08
CA ASP A 26 -2.30 23.32 4.45
C ASP A 26 -1.30 22.27 4.96
N LEU A 27 -1.28 21.06 4.36
CA LEU A 27 -0.30 20.03 4.73
C LEU A 27 1.15 20.47 4.47
N ALA A 28 1.38 21.37 3.51
CA ALA A 28 2.72 21.85 3.18
C ALA A 28 3.36 22.63 4.34
N GLU A 29 2.55 23.28 5.16
CA GLU A 29 2.98 24.10 6.29
C GLU A 29 3.13 23.30 7.61
N MET A 30 2.62 22.07 7.64
CA MET A 30 2.70 21.18 8.81
C MET A 30 4.06 20.47 8.88
N ASP A 31 4.55 20.20 10.10
CA ASP A 31 5.65 19.25 10.28
C ASP A 31 5.24 17.83 9.85
N ASP A 32 6.22 17.01 9.46
CA ASP A 32 5.93 15.71 8.84
C ASP A 32 5.11 14.77 9.74
N ILE A 33 5.32 14.82 11.07
CA ILE A 33 4.59 13.96 12.01
C ILE A 33 3.16 14.45 12.17
N ALA A 34 2.95 15.76 12.37
CA ALA A 34 1.62 16.35 12.46
C ALA A 34 0.83 16.15 11.16
N ALA A 35 1.47 16.31 10.00
CA ALA A 35 0.86 16.07 8.69
C ALA A 35 0.37 14.62 8.56
N LEU A 36 1.19 13.62 8.91
CA LEU A 36 0.76 12.22 8.89
C LEU A 36 -0.36 11.93 9.89
N LYS A 37 -0.29 12.54 11.09
CA LYS A 37 -1.36 12.42 12.09
C LYS A 37 -2.69 12.96 11.58
N TYR A 38 -2.66 14.13 10.96
CA TYR A 38 -3.84 14.72 10.35
C TYR A 38 -4.34 13.89 9.17
N CYS A 39 -3.46 13.42 8.29
CA CYS A 39 -3.83 12.61 7.13
C CYS A 39 -4.48 11.28 7.51
N TYR A 40 -4.02 10.58 8.56
CA TYR A 40 -4.70 9.33 8.95
C TYR A 40 -6.11 9.58 9.50
N GLN A 41 -6.35 10.72 10.16
CA GLN A 41 -7.68 11.13 10.61
C GLN A 41 -8.60 11.44 9.42
N GLN A 42 -8.08 12.15 8.42
CA GLN A 42 -8.82 12.45 7.19
C GLN A 42 -9.13 11.18 6.38
N LEU A 43 -8.18 10.24 6.29
CA LEU A 43 -8.42 8.93 5.68
C LEU A 43 -9.56 8.17 6.38
N ALA A 44 -9.67 8.26 7.71
CA ALA A 44 -10.78 7.64 8.43
C ALA A 44 -12.14 8.26 8.04
N ILE A 45 -12.19 9.58 7.82
CA ILE A 45 -13.40 10.28 7.33
C ILE A 45 -13.73 9.82 5.90
N ILE A 46 -12.73 9.75 5.01
CA ILE A 46 -12.89 9.27 3.63
C ILE A 46 -13.43 7.83 3.63
N ILE A 47 -12.86 6.95 4.46
CA ILE A 47 -13.32 5.56 4.59
C ILE A 47 -14.79 5.51 5.02
N ALA A 48 -15.18 6.30 6.02
CA ALA A 48 -16.57 6.37 6.48
C ALA A 48 -17.51 6.86 5.37
N GLN A 49 -17.09 7.84 4.57
CA GLN A 49 -17.84 8.33 3.41
C GLN A 49 -17.95 7.27 2.30
N MET A 50 -16.89 6.50 2.03
CA MET A 50 -16.92 5.38 1.08
C MET A 50 -17.88 4.24 1.50
N GLN A 51 -18.10 4.10 2.81
CA GLN A 51 -19.01 3.11 3.39
C GLN A 51 -20.45 3.58 3.40
N ALA A 52 -20.69 4.89 3.53
CA ALA A 52 -22.03 5.45 3.47
C ALA A 52 -22.66 5.17 2.09
N GLU A 53 -23.91 4.69 2.06
CA GLU A 53 -24.65 4.42 0.81
C GLU A 53 -25.27 5.69 0.19
N GLN A 54 -24.86 6.87 0.66
CA GLN A 54 -25.32 8.15 0.14
C GLN A 54 -24.64 8.49 -1.19
N ASP A 55 -25.20 9.48 -1.90
CA ASP A 55 -24.77 9.99 -3.21
C ASP A 55 -23.42 10.74 -3.11
N VAL A 56 -22.37 10.01 -2.71
CA VAL A 56 -21.00 10.48 -2.61
C VAL A 56 -20.29 10.18 -3.91
N ASP A 57 -19.63 11.19 -4.48
CA ASP A 57 -18.82 11.01 -5.68
C ASP A 57 -17.57 10.17 -5.36
N TYR A 58 -17.65 8.88 -5.67
CA TYR A 58 -16.59 7.92 -5.38
C TYR A 58 -15.30 8.22 -6.15
N LYS A 59 -15.39 8.84 -7.34
CA LYS A 59 -14.20 9.22 -8.12
C LYS A 59 -13.43 10.33 -7.40
N VAL A 60 -14.15 11.31 -6.87
CA VAL A 60 -13.58 12.41 -6.09
C VAL A 60 -12.87 11.89 -4.83
N LEU A 61 -13.46 10.94 -4.11
CA LEU A 61 -12.79 10.32 -2.95
C LEU A 61 -11.53 9.52 -3.32
N LEU A 62 -11.56 8.84 -4.47
CA LEU A 62 -10.42 8.09 -4.98
C LEU A 62 -9.27 9.02 -5.39
N GLU A 63 -9.58 10.11 -6.09
CA GLU A 63 -8.60 11.14 -6.46
C GLU A 63 -7.94 11.75 -5.22
N LEU A 64 -8.72 12.04 -4.17
CA LEU A 64 -8.18 12.52 -2.90
C LEU A 64 -7.26 11.50 -2.24
N LEU A 65 -7.66 10.22 -2.18
CA LEU A 65 -6.81 9.16 -1.65
C LEU A 65 -5.46 9.13 -2.36
N ILE A 66 -5.48 9.15 -3.71
CA ILE A 66 -4.26 9.12 -4.52
C ILE A 66 -3.38 10.35 -4.26
N GLN A 67 -3.97 11.54 -4.22
CA GLN A 67 -3.26 12.79 -3.97
C GLN A 67 -2.61 12.81 -2.58
N LEU A 68 -3.31 12.35 -1.53
CA LEU A 68 -2.78 12.30 -0.18
C LEU A 68 -1.56 11.39 -0.08
N GLU A 69 -1.57 10.27 -0.79
CA GLU A 69 -0.44 9.35 -0.79
C GLU A 69 0.75 9.89 -1.57
N ASP A 70 0.53 10.60 -2.68
CA ASP A 70 1.62 11.24 -3.42
C ASP A 70 2.35 12.27 -2.55
N VAL A 71 1.61 13.08 -1.79
CA VAL A 71 2.21 14.05 -0.87
C VAL A 71 2.94 13.33 0.28
N ASN A 72 2.34 12.29 0.86
CA ASN A 72 2.90 11.61 2.03
C ASN A 72 3.99 10.58 1.70
N TYR A 73 4.15 10.15 0.44
CA TYR A 73 5.21 9.25 0.02
C TYR A 73 6.59 9.78 0.42
N THR A 74 6.86 11.05 0.09
CA THR A 74 8.14 11.70 0.44
C THR A 74 8.29 11.88 1.95
N ARG A 75 7.20 12.19 2.66
CA ARG A 75 7.22 12.33 4.13
C ARG A 75 7.57 11.02 4.83
N LEU A 76 6.98 9.91 4.40
CA LEU A 76 7.27 8.58 4.94
C LEU A 76 8.72 8.18 4.71
N GLU A 77 9.28 8.48 3.53
CA GLU A 77 10.70 8.22 3.24
C GLU A 77 11.62 9.05 4.12
N LYS A 78 11.34 10.36 4.28
CA LYS A 78 12.10 11.26 5.13
C LYS A 78 12.07 10.82 6.60
N LEU A 79 10.88 10.51 7.14
CA LEU A 79 10.73 10.03 8.51
C LEU A 79 11.39 8.66 8.72
N SER A 80 11.29 7.74 7.75
CA SER A 80 12.01 6.46 7.82
C SER A 80 13.52 6.67 7.91
N CYS A 81 14.07 7.56 7.09
CA CYS A 81 15.49 7.89 7.08
C CYS A 81 15.94 8.46 8.43
N GLN A 82 15.21 9.46 8.96
CA GLN A 82 15.51 10.07 10.26
C GLN A 82 15.41 9.05 11.41
N PHE A 83 14.36 8.23 11.42
CA PHE A 83 14.13 7.21 12.43
C PHE A 83 15.29 6.21 12.53
N VAL A 84 15.85 5.85 11.38
CA VAL A 84 16.89 4.83 11.24
C VAL A 84 18.29 5.39 11.51
N GLN A 85 18.57 6.63 11.10
CA GLN A 85 19.90 7.25 11.21
C GLN A 85 20.21 7.79 12.60
N VAL A 86 19.21 8.24 13.36
CA VAL A 86 19.43 8.78 14.71
C VAL A 86 19.48 7.64 15.71
N GLU A 87 20.66 7.34 16.26
CA GLU A 87 20.86 6.24 17.21
C GLU A 87 20.16 6.48 18.56
N ASN A 88 20.18 7.73 19.05
CA ASN A 88 19.69 8.09 20.38
C ASN A 88 18.46 9.02 20.30
N LEU A 89 17.39 8.56 19.66
CA LEU A 89 16.11 9.27 19.72
C LEU A 89 15.55 9.22 21.13
N LYS A 90 14.93 10.32 21.57
CA LYS A 90 14.15 10.31 22.81
C LYS A 90 13.02 9.27 22.66
N PRO A 91 12.74 8.41 23.65
CA PRO A 91 11.72 7.37 23.54
C PRO A 91 10.35 7.89 23.11
N GLU A 92 9.93 9.06 23.61
CA GLU A 92 8.68 9.71 23.21
C GLU A 92 8.63 10.05 21.71
N LEU A 93 9.75 10.50 21.15
CA LEU A 93 9.85 10.84 19.73
C LEU A 93 9.86 9.57 18.86
N GLU A 94 10.51 8.51 19.34
CA GLU A 94 10.52 7.19 18.67
C GLU A 94 9.10 6.61 18.57
N ILE A 95 8.35 6.64 19.68
CA ILE A 95 6.94 6.22 19.72
C ILE A 95 6.12 7.10 18.78
N ASN A 96 6.26 8.43 18.86
CA ASN A 96 5.50 9.36 18.02
C ASN A 96 5.71 9.15 16.52
N ILE A 97 6.96 8.97 16.07
CA ILE A 97 7.27 8.74 14.65
C ILE A 97 6.72 7.39 14.21
N SER A 98 7.01 6.32 14.97
CA SER A 98 6.62 4.97 14.59
C SER A 98 5.10 4.80 14.55
N GLU A 99 4.37 5.32 15.53
CA GLU A 99 2.91 5.27 15.56
C GLU A 99 2.28 6.12 14.44
N ALA A 100 2.76 7.35 14.22
CA ALA A 100 2.22 8.20 13.16
C ALA A 100 2.38 7.55 11.78
N CYS A 101 3.56 7.01 11.49
CA CYS A 101 3.83 6.37 10.21
C CYS A 101 3.04 5.06 10.05
N TYR A 102 3.04 4.20 11.08
CA TYR A 102 2.29 2.94 11.03
C TYR A 102 0.79 3.18 10.89
N ASN A 103 0.20 4.10 11.67
CA ASN A 103 -1.22 4.38 11.64
C ASN A 103 -1.66 4.98 10.31
N TYR A 104 -0.86 5.88 9.74
CA TYR A 104 -1.10 6.39 8.39
C TYR A 104 -1.11 5.26 7.35
N CYS A 105 -0.07 4.41 7.31
CA CYS A 105 0.00 3.30 6.37
C CYS A 105 -1.18 2.34 6.54
N ARG A 106 -1.58 2.06 7.79
CA ARG A 106 -2.75 1.23 8.09
C ARG A 106 -4.05 1.84 7.57
N GLN A 107 -4.25 3.14 7.73
CA GLN A 107 -5.45 3.81 7.22
C GLN A 107 -5.47 3.88 5.69
N SER A 108 -4.33 4.17 5.05
CA SER A 108 -4.23 4.10 3.57
C SER A 108 -4.57 2.69 3.08
N TYR A 109 -4.01 1.65 3.71
CA TYR A 109 -4.32 0.26 3.37
C TYR A 109 -5.82 -0.06 3.47
N ILE A 110 -6.48 0.35 4.56
CA ILE A 110 -7.93 0.15 4.73
C ILE A 110 -8.73 0.90 3.66
N ALA A 111 -8.34 2.14 3.33
CA ALA A 111 -8.99 2.90 2.27
C ALA A 111 -8.91 2.16 0.92
N HIS A 112 -7.75 1.61 0.57
CA HIS A 112 -7.59 0.80 -0.64
C HIS A 112 -8.47 -0.45 -0.63
N LEU A 113 -8.55 -1.17 0.50
CA LEU A 113 -9.43 -2.33 0.59
C LEU A 113 -10.90 -1.95 0.34
N LYS A 114 -11.34 -0.77 0.78
CA LYS A 114 -12.70 -0.28 0.53
C LYS A 114 -12.95 0.02 -0.95
N VAL A 115 -11.95 0.59 -1.63
CA VAL A 115 -11.99 0.78 -3.10
C VAL A 115 -12.08 -0.57 -3.80
N ILE A 116 -11.22 -1.51 -3.44
CA ILE A 116 -11.17 -2.85 -4.04
C ILE A 116 -12.48 -3.61 -3.84
N GLU A 117 -13.06 -3.59 -2.63
CA GLU A 117 -14.37 -4.19 -2.32
C GLU A 117 -15.49 -3.66 -3.24
N LYS A 118 -15.50 -2.36 -3.53
CA LYS A 118 -16.50 -1.73 -4.41
C LYS A 118 -16.30 -2.10 -5.88
N VAL A 119 -15.05 -2.23 -6.33
CA VAL A 119 -14.70 -2.55 -7.73
C VAL A 119 -14.91 -4.03 -8.06
N ILE A 120 -14.64 -4.93 -7.11
CA ILE A 120 -14.90 -6.37 -7.26
C ILE A 120 -16.41 -6.67 -7.34
N ASN A 121 -17.26 -5.73 -6.93
CA ASN A 121 -18.71 -5.81 -7.10
C ASN A 121 -19.18 -4.88 -8.26
N PRO A 122 -19.05 -5.33 -9.53
CA PRO A 122 -19.00 -4.47 -10.72
C PRO A 122 -20.29 -3.71 -11.08
N ASN A 123 -21.37 -3.90 -10.32
CA ASN A 123 -22.66 -3.27 -10.63
C ASN A 123 -22.74 -1.79 -10.25
N LYS A 124 -21.76 -1.24 -9.51
CA LYS A 124 -21.84 0.14 -8.98
C LYS A 124 -20.69 1.07 -9.36
N PHE A 125 -19.48 0.57 -9.63
CA PHE A 125 -18.32 1.42 -9.92
C PHE A 125 -17.26 0.65 -10.74
N LYS A 126 -16.71 1.29 -11.77
CA LYS A 126 -15.63 0.74 -12.60
C LYS A 126 -14.44 1.69 -12.59
N LEU A 127 -13.26 1.10 -12.48
CA LEU A 127 -12.00 1.80 -12.63
C LEU A 127 -11.56 1.75 -14.09
N ASP A 128 -11.08 2.88 -14.60
CA ASP A 128 -10.62 3.04 -15.96
C ASP A 128 -9.08 2.91 -16.06
N GLY A 129 -8.59 2.48 -17.23
CA GLY A 129 -7.15 2.41 -17.53
C GLY A 129 -6.35 1.55 -16.55
N ASN A 130 -5.20 2.08 -16.10
CA ASN A 130 -4.27 1.39 -15.20
C ASN A 130 -4.66 1.48 -13.71
N MET A 131 -5.75 2.17 -13.38
CA MET A 131 -6.14 2.43 -12.00
C MET A 131 -6.34 1.16 -11.15
N PRO A 132 -6.90 0.03 -11.66
CA PRO A 132 -6.96 -1.22 -10.88
C PRO A 132 -5.58 -1.69 -10.40
N VAL A 133 -4.57 -1.60 -11.26
CA VAL A 133 -3.19 -2.02 -10.95
C VAL A 133 -2.56 -1.08 -9.92
N ILE A 134 -2.78 0.23 -10.07
CA ILE A 134 -2.29 1.26 -9.14
C ILE A 134 -2.89 1.04 -7.75
N ILE A 135 -4.20 0.83 -7.64
CA ILE A 135 -4.88 0.63 -6.35
C ILE A 135 -4.43 -0.65 -5.65
N LEU A 136 -4.30 -1.76 -6.39
CA LEU A 136 -3.74 -2.99 -5.82
C LEU A 136 -2.28 -2.80 -5.38
N GLY A 137 -1.48 -2.13 -6.20
CA GLY A 137 -0.07 -1.87 -5.91
C GLY A 137 0.13 -0.96 -4.70
N ARG A 138 -0.69 0.09 -4.56
CA ARG A 138 -0.65 0.99 -3.40
C ARG A 138 -1.17 0.34 -2.13
N ALA A 139 -2.17 -0.54 -2.22
CA ALA A 139 -2.57 -1.40 -1.10
C ALA A 139 -1.40 -2.29 -0.62
N MET A 140 -0.71 -2.95 -1.57
CA MET A 140 0.47 -3.76 -1.26
C MET A 140 1.59 -2.90 -0.67
N TYR A 141 1.82 -1.69 -1.19
CA TYR A 141 2.80 -0.75 -0.65
C TYR A 141 2.52 -0.39 0.80
N SER A 142 1.29 0.00 1.11
CA SER A 142 0.90 0.35 2.47
C SER A 142 1.03 -0.84 3.42
N ALA A 143 0.73 -2.06 2.97
CA ALA A 143 0.99 -3.28 3.72
C ALA A 143 2.50 -3.52 3.93
N MET A 144 3.36 -3.27 2.94
CA MET A 144 4.82 -3.39 3.06
C MET A 144 5.37 -2.39 4.08
N GLN A 145 4.88 -1.15 4.04
CA GLN A 145 5.27 -0.11 4.99
C GLN A 145 4.83 -0.46 6.42
N MET A 146 3.62 -0.98 6.60
CA MET A 146 3.16 -1.48 7.90
C MET A 146 4.09 -2.57 8.45
N MET A 147 4.53 -3.52 7.63
CA MET A 147 5.51 -4.54 8.02
C MET A 147 6.86 -3.91 8.39
N LYS A 148 7.37 -3.00 7.55
CA LYS A 148 8.64 -2.27 7.78
C LYS A 148 8.64 -1.57 9.14
N TRP A 149 7.58 -0.84 9.48
CA TRP A 149 7.47 -0.14 10.77
C TRP A 149 7.36 -1.08 11.97
N ARG A 150 6.72 -2.25 11.81
CA ARG A 150 6.71 -3.30 12.83
C ARG A 150 8.09 -3.91 13.03
N MET A 151 8.84 -4.14 11.95
CA MET A 151 10.22 -4.63 12.03
C MET A 151 11.16 -3.61 12.70
N PHE A 152 11.02 -2.32 12.40
CA PHE A 152 11.79 -1.26 13.06
C PHE A 152 11.63 -1.24 14.58
N THR A 153 10.42 -1.51 15.05
CA THR A 153 10.07 -1.50 16.48
C THR A 153 10.08 -2.89 17.12
N GLN A 154 10.53 -3.92 16.38
CA GLN A 154 10.49 -5.33 16.79
C GLN A 154 9.11 -5.81 17.28
N ALA A 155 8.05 -5.18 16.79
CA ALA A 155 6.68 -5.53 17.11
C ALA A 155 6.17 -6.66 16.20
N SER A 156 5.24 -7.46 16.70
CA SER A 156 4.63 -8.52 15.91
C SER A 156 3.92 -7.97 14.66
N PRO A 157 3.95 -8.69 13.53
CA PRO A 157 3.13 -8.35 12.38
C PRO A 157 1.64 -8.31 12.74
N PRO A 158 0.83 -7.49 12.04
CA PRO A 158 -0.62 -7.52 12.18
C PRO A 158 -1.19 -8.93 11.90
N THR A 159 -2.18 -9.33 12.69
CA THR A 159 -2.91 -10.58 12.50
C THR A 159 -3.53 -10.66 11.10
N LYS A 160 -3.45 -11.82 10.43
CA LYS A 160 -3.99 -12.05 9.08
C LYS A 160 -3.35 -11.22 7.97
N MET A 161 -2.22 -10.56 8.23
CA MET A 161 -1.58 -9.70 7.25
C MET A 161 -1.21 -10.46 5.97
N TRP A 162 -0.70 -11.69 6.09
CA TRP A 162 -0.31 -12.49 4.93
C TRP A 162 -1.50 -12.95 4.13
N ILE A 163 -2.55 -13.44 4.81
CA ILE A 163 -3.79 -13.83 4.13
C ILE A 163 -4.40 -12.66 3.34
N GLN A 164 -4.42 -11.46 3.93
CA GLN A 164 -4.95 -10.29 3.22
C GLN A 164 -4.06 -9.88 2.03
N LEU A 165 -2.75 -9.97 2.18
CA LEU A 165 -1.82 -9.76 1.08
C LEU A 165 -1.99 -10.80 -0.05
N PHE A 166 -2.23 -12.06 0.30
CA PHE A 166 -2.53 -13.12 -0.66
C PHE A 166 -3.87 -12.92 -1.35
N MET A 167 -4.84 -12.30 -0.67
CA MET A 167 -6.09 -11.85 -1.31
C MET A 167 -5.79 -10.84 -2.42
N LEU A 168 -4.97 -9.82 -2.16
CA LEU A 168 -4.57 -8.82 -3.18
C LEU A 168 -3.87 -9.48 -4.38
N TYR A 169 -2.95 -10.40 -4.12
CA TYR A 169 -2.28 -11.17 -5.16
C TYR A 169 -3.28 -12.01 -5.99
N ARG A 170 -4.23 -12.69 -5.34
CA ARG A 170 -5.26 -13.48 -6.01
C ARG A 170 -6.14 -12.62 -6.90
N ILE A 171 -6.57 -11.45 -6.43
CA ILE A 171 -7.34 -10.48 -7.21
C ILE A 171 -6.53 -10.04 -8.45
N ALA A 172 -5.28 -9.64 -8.26
CA ALA A 172 -4.39 -9.24 -9.34
C ALA A 172 -4.18 -10.37 -10.36
N SER A 173 -4.00 -11.61 -9.88
CA SER A 173 -3.83 -12.79 -10.74
C SER A 173 -5.08 -13.11 -11.55
N GLN A 174 -6.27 -13.06 -10.93
CA GLN A 174 -7.54 -13.36 -11.59
C GLN A 174 -7.88 -12.32 -12.67
N GLN A 175 -7.48 -11.07 -12.45
CA GLN A 175 -7.71 -9.97 -13.39
C GLN A 175 -6.56 -9.77 -14.39
N ALA A 176 -5.57 -10.69 -14.43
CA ALA A 176 -4.41 -10.61 -15.31
C ALA A 176 -3.56 -9.33 -15.17
N LEU A 177 -3.51 -8.76 -13.95
CA LEU A 177 -2.83 -7.49 -13.66
C LEU A 177 -1.39 -7.64 -13.17
N LEU A 178 -0.94 -8.88 -12.90
CA LEU A 178 0.32 -9.14 -12.19
C LEU A 178 1.56 -8.53 -12.85
N ASN A 179 1.65 -8.58 -14.18
CA ASN A 179 2.85 -8.25 -14.94
C ASN A 179 2.78 -6.91 -15.67
N ILE A 180 1.75 -6.09 -15.41
CA ILE A 180 1.61 -4.76 -16.00
C ILE A 180 2.66 -3.84 -15.33
N PRO A 181 3.56 -3.21 -16.10
CA PRO A 181 4.50 -2.24 -15.55
C PRO A 181 3.77 -1.01 -15.02
N ILE A 182 4.10 -0.61 -13.79
CA ILE A 182 3.50 0.53 -13.10
C ILE A 182 4.54 1.31 -12.30
N GLU A 183 4.35 2.61 -12.22
CA GLU A 183 5.00 3.47 -11.23
C GLU A 183 3.96 3.79 -10.15
N LEU A 184 4.25 3.43 -8.89
CA LEU A 184 3.27 3.58 -7.80
C LEU A 184 3.14 5.03 -7.36
N PHE A 185 4.27 5.73 -7.33
CA PHE A 185 4.42 7.13 -6.96
C PHE A 185 5.33 7.83 -7.97
N LYS A 186 5.21 9.15 -8.06
CA LYS A 186 6.11 9.97 -8.88
C LYS A 186 7.57 9.70 -8.46
N LEU A 187 8.43 9.41 -9.44
CA LEU A 187 9.86 9.07 -9.25
C LEU A 187 10.14 7.73 -8.53
N SER A 188 9.12 6.93 -8.22
CA SER A 188 9.37 5.55 -7.75
C SER A 188 9.82 4.67 -8.92
N PRO A 189 10.70 3.66 -8.70
CA PRO A 189 11.07 2.73 -9.76
C PRO A 189 9.86 2.03 -10.36
N SER A 190 9.82 1.94 -11.69
CA SER A 190 8.80 1.14 -12.38
C SER A 190 8.92 -0.33 -11.95
N THR A 191 7.80 -0.94 -11.57
CA THR A 191 7.71 -2.31 -11.06
C THR A 191 6.45 -3.00 -11.59
N SER A 192 6.17 -4.21 -11.13
CA SER A 192 4.94 -4.95 -11.41
C SER A 192 4.39 -5.54 -10.10
N LEU A 193 3.09 -5.90 -10.06
CA LEU A 193 2.50 -6.49 -8.85
C LEU A 193 3.13 -7.85 -8.51
N SER A 194 3.57 -8.62 -9.51
CA SER A 194 4.33 -9.85 -9.30
C SER A 194 5.67 -9.57 -8.62
N ALA A 195 6.44 -8.60 -9.15
CA ALA A 195 7.71 -8.23 -8.56
C ALA A 195 7.53 -7.69 -7.13
N TYR A 196 6.56 -6.82 -6.93
CA TYR A 196 6.24 -6.23 -5.64
C TYR A 196 5.80 -7.30 -4.62
N PHE A 197 5.00 -8.28 -5.03
CA PHE A 197 4.65 -9.41 -4.19
C PHE A 197 5.87 -10.21 -3.74
N VAL A 198 6.82 -10.48 -4.64
CA VAL A 198 8.07 -11.17 -4.30
C VAL A 198 8.90 -10.34 -3.33
N GLN A 199 9.00 -9.01 -3.52
CA GLN A 199 9.67 -8.12 -2.55
C GLN A 199 9.07 -8.26 -1.15
N MET A 200 7.75 -8.27 -1.03
CA MET A 200 7.06 -8.44 0.25
C MET A 200 7.32 -9.82 0.86
N CYS A 201 7.27 -10.89 0.05
CA CYS A 201 7.65 -12.24 0.46
C CYS A 201 9.08 -12.31 1.00
N MET A 202 10.05 -11.70 0.32
CA MET A 202 11.45 -11.66 0.75
C MET A 202 11.62 -10.86 2.04
N LEU A 203 10.99 -9.69 2.15
CA LEU A 203 11.01 -8.90 3.38
C LEU A 203 10.39 -9.67 4.55
N GLY A 204 9.29 -10.40 4.29
CA GLY A 204 8.63 -11.27 5.26
C GLY A 204 9.54 -12.34 5.85
N GLN A 205 10.44 -12.92 5.07
CA GLN A 205 11.42 -13.89 5.59
C GLN A 205 12.40 -13.26 6.59
N LEU A 206 12.69 -11.98 6.44
CA LEU A 206 13.58 -11.25 7.34
C LEU A 206 12.93 -10.93 8.68
N THR A 207 11.60 -11.04 8.82
CA THR A 207 10.91 -10.80 10.11
C THR A 207 11.34 -11.78 11.21
N GLN A 208 11.86 -12.95 10.85
CA GLN A 208 12.40 -13.94 11.79
C GLN A 208 13.86 -13.69 12.17
N SER A 209 14.49 -12.69 11.55
CA SER A 209 15.88 -12.32 11.80
C SER A 209 15.92 -11.16 12.80
N ASN A 210 16.84 -11.19 13.76
CA ASN A 210 17.07 -10.11 14.71
C ASN A 210 17.80 -8.93 14.05
N LEU A 211 17.19 -8.33 13.02
CA LEU A 211 17.77 -7.21 12.29
C LEU A 211 17.58 -5.90 13.06
N HIS A 212 18.62 -5.06 13.06
CA HIS A 212 18.52 -3.69 13.53
C HIS A 212 17.78 -2.81 12.51
N LYS A 213 17.20 -1.68 12.96
CA LYS A 213 16.43 -0.75 12.11
C LYS A 213 17.16 -0.33 10.81
N GLN A 214 18.48 -0.14 10.88
CA GLN A 214 19.31 0.17 9.71
C GLN A 214 19.37 -0.98 8.71
N GLN A 215 19.52 -2.22 9.18
CA GLN A 215 19.56 -3.40 8.32
C GLN A 215 18.20 -3.65 7.66
N VAL A 216 17.09 -3.41 8.39
CA VAL A 216 15.73 -3.47 7.84
C VAL A 216 15.54 -2.43 6.73
N ASP A 217 15.97 -1.18 6.94
CA ASP A 217 15.83 -0.12 5.93
C ASP A 217 16.68 -0.40 4.69
N ILE A 218 17.92 -0.89 4.86
CA ILE A 218 18.78 -1.31 3.74
C ILE A 218 18.11 -2.44 2.95
N ALA A 219 17.64 -3.49 3.64
CA ALA A 219 16.98 -4.61 2.97
C ALA A 219 15.73 -4.15 2.20
N TYR A 220 14.90 -3.30 2.81
CA TYR A 220 13.74 -2.69 2.16
C TYR A 220 14.12 -1.90 0.90
N ARG A 221 15.14 -1.03 0.98
CA ARG A 221 15.59 -0.22 -0.16
C ARG A 221 16.15 -1.09 -1.28
N VAL A 222 16.98 -2.09 -0.96
CA VAL A 222 17.52 -3.02 -1.95
C VAL A 222 16.39 -3.76 -2.67
N LEU A 223 15.43 -4.31 -1.93
CA LEU A 223 14.29 -5.03 -2.53
C LEU A 223 13.48 -4.10 -3.45
N THR A 224 13.13 -2.90 -3.00
CA THR A 224 12.28 -1.98 -3.75
C THR A 224 12.96 -1.37 -4.98
N HIS A 225 14.28 -1.15 -4.94
CA HIS A 225 15.01 -0.51 -6.04
C HIS A 225 15.58 -1.52 -7.04
N TRP A 226 15.96 -2.72 -6.60
CA TRP A 226 16.67 -3.68 -7.46
C TRP A 226 15.77 -4.82 -7.94
N LEU A 227 14.77 -5.21 -7.16
CA LEU A 227 13.88 -6.33 -7.49
C LEU A 227 12.60 -5.87 -8.20
N THR A 228 12.72 -5.01 -9.21
CA THR A 228 11.58 -4.43 -9.94
C THR A 228 10.98 -5.37 -10.99
N ARG A 229 11.69 -6.46 -11.31
CA ARG A 229 11.32 -7.42 -12.37
C ARG A 229 11.41 -8.88 -11.89
N ALA A 230 10.82 -9.17 -10.74
CA ALA A 230 10.72 -10.55 -10.26
C ALA A 230 9.49 -11.27 -10.84
N HIS A 231 9.67 -12.56 -11.14
CA HIS A 231 8.62 -13.45 -11.60
C HIS A 231 8.16 -14.33 -10.43
N ILE A 232 6.86 -14.61 -10.38
CA ILE A 232 6.30 -15.57 -9.45
C ILE A 232 5.45 -16.59 -10.21
N SER A 233 5.79 -17.87 -10.04
CA SER A 233 5.23 -18.98 -10.79
C SER A 233 4.10 -19.68 -10.03
N LYS A 234 3.11 -20.19 -10.77
CA LYS A 234 2.15 -21.19 -10.31
C LYS A 234 2.67 -22.62 -10.51
N HIS A 235 3.63 -22.82 -11.40
CA HIS A 235 4.18 -24.14 -11.71
C HIS A 235 5.46 -24.38 -10.93
N PHE A 236 5.51 -25.52 -10.24
CA PHE A 236 6.68 -25.95 -9.51
C PHE A 236 7.73 -26.51 -10.47
N THR A 237 8.95 -25.98 -10.38
CA THR A 237 10.13 -26.45 -11.10
C THR A 237 11.29 -26.52 -10.09
N PRO A 238 11.63 -27.72 -9.58
CA PRO A 238 12.60 -27.88 -8.49
C PRO A 238 13.98 -27.27 -8.76
N GLU A 239 14.41 -27.30 -10.02
CA GLU A 239 15.72 -26.79 -10.44
C GLU A 239 15.76 -25.27 -10.55
N GLN A 240 14.60 -24.60 -10.60
CA GLN A 240 14.47 -23.18 -10.86
C GLN A 240 14.19 -22.36 -9.60
N TYR A 241 13.37 -22.87 -8.69
CA TYR A 241 12.83 -22.09 -7.57
C TYR A 241 13.37 -22.57 -6.23
N LEU A 242 13.71 -21.62 -5.36
CA LEU A 242 14.24 -21.92 -4.02
C LEU A 242 13.24 -21.61 -2.91
N PHE A 243 12.23 -20.78 -3.20
CA PHE A 243 11.27 -20.32 -2.22
C PHE A 243 9.84 -20.56 -2.68
N PHE A 244 8.96 -20.81 -1.71
CA PHE A 244 7.53 -20.95 -1.93
C PHE A 244 6.73 -20.12 -0.94
N VAL A 245 5.51 -19.82 -1.31
CA VAL A 245 4.49 -19.27 -0.42
C VAL A 245 3.18 -20.01 -0.64
N ASP A 246 2.53 -20.42 0.44
CA ASP A 246 1.23 -21.07 0.42
C ASP A 246 0.15 -20.01 0.67
N LEU A 247 -0.65 -19.70 -0.35
CA LEU A 247 -1.61 -18.61 -0.32
C LEU A 247 -2.78 -18.82 0.67
N GLU A 248 -2.88 -19.98 1.32
CA GLU A 248 -3.90 -20.26 2.34
C GLU A 248 -3.39 -20.13 3.78
N LYS A 249 -2.07 -19.99 3.98
CA LYS A 249 -1.46 -19.95 5.31
C LYS A 249 -1.08 -18.53 5.69
N ASP A 250 -1.35 -18.10 6.93
CA ASP A 250 -0.99 -16.74 7.40
C ASP A 250 0.50 -16.61 7.78
N PHE A 251 1.39 -16.98 6.87
CA PHE A 251 2.83 -16.95 7.10
C PHE A 251 3.56 -16.37 5.88
N PRO A 252 4.74 -15.77 6.09
CA PRO A 252 5.58 -15.37 4.98
C PRO A 252 5.99 -16.59 4.16
N ALA A 253 6.51 -16.27 2.98
CA ALA A 253 7.41 -17.09 2.20
C ALA A 253 8.35 -17.98 3.03
N LYS A 254 8.61 -19.20 2.55
CA LYS A 254 9.57 -20.14 3.14
C LYS A 254 10.51 -20.68 2.07
N ARG A 255 11.72 -21.04 2.48
CA ARG A 255 12.63 -21.81 1.64
C ARG A 255 12.07 -23.23 1.47
N MET A 256 12.17 -23.78 0.26
CA MET A 256 11.78 -25.16 0.00
C MET A 256 12.75 -26.12 0.70
N ARG A 257 12.30 -26.69 1.81
CA ARG A 257 12.97 -27.78 2.54
C ARG A 257 11.87 -28.74 2.97
N ASN A 258 11.95 -30.01 2.58
CA ASN A 258 10.88 -31.00 2.82
C ASN A 258 9.50 -30.50 2.35
N PHE A 259 9.46 -30.00 1.12
CA PHE A 259 8.31 -29.30 0.56
C PHE A 259 7.46 -30.22 -0.32
N GLU A 260 6.16 -30.18 -0.12
CA GLU A 260 5.17 -30.82 -0.99
C GLU A 260 4.37 -29.74 -1.75
N PRO A 261 4.42 -29.71 -3.09
CA PRO A 261 3.69 -28.73 -3.87
C PRO A 261 2.18 -28.92 -3.79
N ASN A 262 1.44 -27.81 -3.72
CA ASN A 262 -0.01 -27.77 -3.85
C ASN A 262 -0.44 -26.64 -4.79
N GLU A 263 -1.71 -26.62 -5.21
CA GLU A 263 -2.23 -25.63 -6.19
C GLU A 263 -2.22 -24.18 -5.67
N GLN A 264 -2.18 -24.02 -4.35
CA GLN A 264 -2.16 -22.72 -3.66
C GLN A 264 -0.74 -22.19 -3.47
N CYS A 265 0.27 -23.00 -3.77
CA CYS A 265 1.66 -22.58 -3.70
C CYS A 265 2.05 -21.69 -4.87
N ARG A 266 2.92 -20.74 -4.59
CA ARG A 266 3.59 -19.90 -5.58
C ARG A 266 5.08 -19.92 -5.35
N TYR A 267 5.85 -19.81 -6.43
CA TYR A 267 7.28 -20.12 -6.45
C TYR A 267 8.10 -18.99 -7.05
N TRP A 268 9.26 -18.69 -6.46
CA TRP A 268 10.27 -17.80 -7.03
C TRP A 268 11.70 -18.20 -6.59
#